data_AF-W4Q8L9-F1
#
_entry.id   AF-W4Q8L9-F1
#
_cell.length_a   1.000
_cell.length_b   1.000
_cell.length_c   1.000
_cell.angle_alpha   90.00
_cell.angle_beta   90.00
_cell.angle_gamma   90.00
#
_symmetry.space_group_name_H-M   'P 1'
#
loop_
_entity.id
_entity.type
_entity.pdbx_description
1 polymer ?
#
loop_
_entity_poly.entity_id
_entity_poly.type
_entity_poly.pdbx_seq_one_letter_code
_entity_poly.pdbx_strand_id
1 'polypeptide(L)'
;MFFYKSVDKVNVVSTWMWDTYQLFEKKDAYFTFLEEKDITVLYVQIDPTIDIDTYGSFIREARERGIDVIAMDGAPDWYIKQVN
;
A
#
# COMPACT_ATOMS: atom_id res chain seq x y z
N MET A 1 39.06 6.28 12.24
CA MET A 1 38.35 6.47 10.96
C MET A 1 37.37 5.32 10.81
N PHE A 2 36.08 5.54 11.08
CA PHE A 2 35.04 4.53 10.89
C PHE A 2 34.30 4.87 9.59
N PHE A 3 34.32 3.95 8.63
CA PHE A 3 33.48 4.06 7.44
C PHE A 3 32.08 3.60 7.83
N TYR A 4 31.12 4.52 7.92
CA TYR A 4 29.71 4.15 7.96
C TYR A 4 29.35 3.63 6.58
N LYS A 5 29.26 2.30 6.45
CA LYS A 5 28.74 1.65 5.25
C LYS A 5 27.30 2.14 5.12
N SER A 6 27.02 3.00 4.15
CA SER A 6 25.65 3.40 3.86
C SER A 6 24.89 2.12 3.54
N VAL A 7 23.97 1.73 4.41
CA VAL A 7 22.94 0.74 4.07
C VAL A 7 22.35 1.21 2.74
N ASP A 8 22.34 0.34 1.73
CA ASP A 8 21.78 0.67 0.43
C ASP A 8 20.39 1.28 0.64
N LYS A 9 20.24 2.55 0.21
CA LYS A 9 18.99 3.29 0.40
C LYS A 9 17.92 2.55 -0.39
N VAL A 10 16.98 1.90 0.29
CA VAL A 10 15.78 1.36 -0.35
C VAL A 10 15.10 2.53 -1.04
N ASN A 11 14.99 2.48 -2.36
CA ASN A 11 14.34 3.53 -3.12
C ASN A 11 12.83 3.32 -2.98
N VAL A 12 12.22 4.12 -2.10
CA VAL A 12 10.78 4.05 -1.85
C VAL A 12 10.08 4.95 -2.85
N VAL A 13 9.36 4.34 -3.78
CA VAL A 13 8.41 5.00 -4.66
C VAL A 13 7.01 4.58 -4.24
N SER A 14 6.14 5.55 -3.98
CA SER A 14 4.81 5.29 -3.44
C SER A 14 3.71 5.97 -4.22
N THR A 15 2.52 5.37 -4.22
CA THR A 15 1.29 5.98 -4.75
C THR A 15 0.11 5.70 -3.84
N TRP A 16 -1.00 6.39 -4.08
CA TRP A 16 -2.25 6.23 -3.33
C TRP A 16 -3.39 5.81 -4.25
N MET A 17 -4.16 4.82 -3.81
CA MET A 17 -5.39 4.36 -4.45
C MET A 17 -6.59 4.63 -3.55
N TRP A 18 -7.49 5.50 -4.03
CA TRP A 18 -8.72 5.87 -3.33
C TRP A 18 -9.95 5.08 -3.81
N ASP A 19 -9.95 4.60 -5.06
CA ASP A 19 -11.01 3.79 -5.64
C ASP A 19 -10.67 2.30 -5.52
N THR A 20 -10.98 1.71 -4.36
CA THR A 20 -10.71 0.30 -4.07
C THR A 20 -11.57 -0.64 -4.89
N TYR A 21 -12.77 -0.25 -5.29
CA TYR A 21 -13.59 -1.06 -6.17
C TYR A 21 -12.87 -1.28 -7.52
N GLN A 22 -12.37 -0.21 -8.14
CA GLN A 22 -11.58 -0.32 -9.37
C GLN A 22 -10.30 -1.11 -9.15
N LEU A 23 -9.62 -0.92 -8.01
CA LEU A 23 -8.39 -1.65 -7.68
C LEU A 23 -8.59 -3.17 -7.76
N PHE A 24 -9.67 -3.69 -7.17
CA PHE A 24 -9.93 -5.13 -7.17
C PHE A 24 -10.56 -5.62 -8.47
N GLU A 25 -11.47 -4.84 -9.08
CA GLU A 25 -12.09 -5.19 -10.36
C GLU A 25 -11.04 -5.34 -11.48
N LYS A 26 -10.01 -4.47 -11.46
CA LYS A 26 -8.95 -4.42 -12.48
C LYS A 26 -7.57 -4.78 -11.90
N LYS A 27 -7.54 -5.66 -10.90
CA LYS A 27 -6.35 -6.05 -10.12
C LYS A 27 -5.10 -6.23 -10.96
N ASP A 28 -5.17 -7.05 -12.00
CA ASP A 28 -3.98 -7.41 -12.80
C ASP A 28 -3.44 -6.20 -13.58
N ALA A 29 -4.33 -5.34 -14.10
CA ALA A 29 -3.91 -4.11 -14.78
C ALA A 29 -3.22 -3.14 -13.80
N TYR A 30 -3.71 -3.06 -12.56
CA TYR A 30 -3.06 -2.24 -11.54
C TYR A 30 -1.72 -2.82 -11.10
N PHE A 31 -1.57 -4.15 -10.97
CA PHE A 31 -0.26 -4.73 -10.70
C PHE A 31 0.75 -4.42 -11.80
N THR A 32 0.36 -4.60 -13.08
CA THR A 32 1.22 -4.21 -14.21
C THR A 32 1.61 -2.74 -14.12
N PHE A 33 0.67 -1.84 -13.84
CA PHE A 33 0.97 -0.42 -13.67
C PHE A 33 1.95 -0.14 -12.53
N LEU A 34 1.77 -0.78 -11.37
CA LEU A 34 2.63 -0.58 -10.21
C LEU A 34 4.06 -1.06 -10.49
N GLU A 35 4.20 -2.21 -11.14
CA GLU A 35 5.48 -2.78 -11.57
C GLU A 35 6.17 -1.90 -12.62
N GLU A 36 5.45 -1.47 -13.66
CA GLU A 36 5.97 -0.57 -14.70
C GLU A 36 6.43 0.80 -14.18
N LYS A 37 5.94 1.20 -13.01
CA LYS A 37 6.28 2.47 -12.35
C LYS A 37 7.23 2.31 -11.18
N ASP A 38 7.77 1.11 -10.96
CA ASP A 38 8.65 0.78 -9.84
C ASP A 38 8.05 1.18 -8.47
N ILE A 39 6.71 1.11 -8.34
CA ILE A 39 6.05 1.40 -7.07
C ILE A 39 6.36 0.28 -6.08
N THR A 40 6.80 0.67 -4.89
CA THR A 40 7.17 -0.23 -3.78
C THR A 40 6.20 -0.13 -2.61
N VAL A 41 5.43 0.96 -2.51
CA VAL A 41 4.45 1.18 -1.46
C VAL A 41 3.13 1.67 -2.07
N LEU A 42 2.06 0.92 -1.86
CA LEU A 42 0.71 1.29 -2.26
C LEU A 42 -0.11 1.64 -1.01
N TYR A 43 -0.48 2.90 -0.85
CA TYR A 43 -1.47 3.31 0.13
C TYR A 43 -2.86 3.04 -0.43
N VAL A 44 -3.72 2.37 0.33
CA VAL A 44 -5.07 2.00 -0.11
C VAL A 44 -6.09 2.56 0.88
N GLN A 45 -7.05 3.32 0.38
CA GLN A 45 -8.20 3.74 1.18
C GLN A 45 -9.08 2.53 1.50
N ILE A 46 -9.43 2.30 2.76
CA ILE A 46 -10.34 1.20 3.11
C ILE A 46 -11.77 1.57 2.75
N ASP A 47 -12.40 0.69 1.98
CA ASP A 47 -13.85 0.61 1.83
C ASP A 47 -14.37 -0.56 2.70
N PRO A 48 -15.19 -0.26 3.73
CA PRO A 48 -15.70 -1.27 4.68
C PRO A 48 -16.76 -2.20 4.08
N THR A 49 -17.25 -1.93 2.86
CA THR A 49 -18.20 -2.80 2.15
C THR A 49 -17.51 -3.96 1.44
N ILE A 50 -16.18 -3.89 1.27
CA ILE A 50 -15.37 -4.91 0.64
C ILE A 50 -14.93 -5.93 1.69
N ASP A 51 -15.07 -7.21 1.37
CA ASP A 51 -14.75 -8.30 2.28
C ASP A 51 -13.24 -8.35 2.63
N ILE A 52 -12.94 -8.68 3.89
CA ILE A 52 -11.58 -8.70 4.41
C ILE A 52 -10.67 -9.72 3.69
N ASP A 53 -11.22 -10.83 3.20
CA ASP A 53 -10.46 -11.83 2.45
C ASP A 53 -10.03 -11.31 1.06
N THR A 54 -10.79 -10.36 0.50
CA THR A 54 -10.44 -9.66 -0.75
C THR A 54 -9.16 -8.84 -0.54
N TYR A 55 -9.10 -8.04 0.52
CA TYR A 55 -7.89 -7.31 0.90
C TYR A 55 -6.73 -8.25 1.21
N GLY A 56 -6.97 -9.29 2.02
CA GLY A 56 -5.92 -10.24 2.41
C GLY A 56 -5.28 -10.94 1.21
N SER A 57 -6.08 -11.35 0.24
CA SER A 57 -5.59 -11.96 -1.00
C SER A 57 -4.77 -10.98 -1.83
N PHE A 58 -5.26 -9.76 -1.99
CA PHE A 58 -4.54 -8.70 -2.72
C PHE A 58 -3.20 -8.35 -2.07
N ILE A 59 -3.18 -8.13 -0.74
CA ILE A 59 -1.97 -7.77 0.02
C ILE A 59 -0.90 -8.86 -0.09
N ARG A 60 -1.32 -10.13 -0.03
CA ARG A 60 -0.39 -11.26 -0.17
C ARG A 60 0.25 -11.28 -1.57
N GLU A 61 -0.54 -11.12 -2.62
CA GLU A 61 -0.05 -11.08 -3.99
C GLU A 61 0.85 -9.85 -4.23
N ALA A 62 0.47 -8.68 -3.72
CA ALA A 62 1.29 -7.46 -3.79
C ALA A 62 2.66 -7.67 -3.13
N ARG A 63 2.69 -8.31 -1.96
CA ARG A 63 3.92 -8.61 -1.23
C ARG A 63 4.83 -9.59 -1.97
N GLU A 64 4.26 -10.59 -2.64
CA GLU A 64 5.00 -11.51 -3.51
C GLU A 64 5.66 -10.78 -4.70
N ARG A 65 5.10 -9.64 -5.12
CA ARG A 65 5.63 -8.74 -6.15
C ARG A 65 6.54 -7.64 -5.59
N GLY A 66 6.82 -7.64 -4.29
CA GLY A 66 7.68 -6.63 -3.65
C GLY A 66 7.01 -5.28 -3.37
N ILE A 67 5.68 -5.25 -3.33
CA ILE A 67 4.86 -4.07 -3.06
C ILE A 67 4.26 -4.18 -1.65
N ASP A 68 4.62 -3.24 -0.78
CA ASP A 68 3.99 -3.12 0.54
C ASP A 68 2.67 -2.35 0.42
N VAL A 69 1.59 -2.91 0.98
CA VAL A 69 0.27 -2.29 0.98
C VAL A 69 -0.03 -1.73 2.37
N ILE A 70 -0.35 -0.44 2.44
CA ILE A 70 -0.67 0.26 3.69
C ILE A 70 -2.13 0.72 3.63
N ALA A 71 -2.95 0.13 4.50
CA ALA A 71 -4.36 0.51 4.65
C ALA A 71 -4.49 1.89 5.32
N MET A 72 -5.33 2.74 4.76
CA MET A 72 -5.71 4.04 5.30
C MET A 72 -7.22 4.09 5.49
N ASP A 73 -7.68 4.11 6.73
CA ASP A 73 -9.11 4.08 7.06
C ASP A 73 -9.75 5.48 7.09
N GLY A 74 -8.96 6.56 7.04
CA GLY A 74 -9.45 7.94 6.93
C GLY A 74 -10.41 8.41 8.03
N ALA A 75 -10.65 7.60 9.07
CA ALA A 75 -11.59 7.86 10.14
C ALA A 75 -11.24 9.19 10.85
N PRO A 76 -12.19 10.12 11.10
CA PRO A 76 -11.90 11.49 11.55
C PRO A 76 -10.98 11.62 12.78
N ASP A 77 -10.90 10.57 13.59
CA ASP A 77 -10.04 10.41 14.76
C ASP A 77 -8.60 9.97 14.46
N TRP A 78 -8.22 9.76 13.19
CA TRP A 78 -6.87 9.34 12.79
C TRP A 78 -5.75 10.32 13.19
N TYR A 79 -6.07 11.60 13.40
CA TYR A 79 -5.15 12.63 13.92
C TYR A 79 -5.47 13.06 15.37
N ILE A 80 -6.68 12.78 15.87
CA ILE A 80 -7.08 13.23 17.21
C ILE A 80 -6.58 12.19 18.22
N LYS A 81 -5.43 12.49 18.84
CA LYS A 81 -4.98 11.79 20.04
C LYS A 81 -6.09 11.88 21.09
N GLN A 82 -6.85 10.80 21.27
CA GLN A 82 -7.87 10.76 22.33
C GLN A 82 -7.15 10.80 23.68
N VAL A 83 -7.26 11.95 24.35
CA VAL A 83 -6.83 12.11 25.73
C VAL A 83 -8.02 11.68 26.59
N ASN A 84 -7.92 10.50 27.19
CA ASN A 84 -8.74 10.15 28.36
C ASN A 84 -8.07 10.68 29.63
#